data_AF-A0AAD5GEM9-F1
#
_entry.id   AF-A0AAD5GEM9-F1
#
_cell.length_a   1.000
_cell.length_b   1.000
_cell.length_c   1.000
_cell.angle_alpha   90.00
_cell.angle_beta   90.00
_cell.angle_gamma   90.00
#
_symmetry.space_group_name_H-M   'P 1'
#
loop_
_entity.id
_entity.type
_entity.pdbx_description
1 polymer ?
#
loop_
_entity_poly.entity_id
_entity_poly.type
_entity_poly.pdbx_seq_one_letter_code
_entity_poly.pdbx_strand_id
1 'polypeptide(L)'
;MATLSDISVSASINSLSAFLFLVAFAILRLQPMNDRVYFPKWYLKGIRENPSTSGPLVKHFVNLDVRMYLRLLNWVPAALKMPEPELIDHAGLDSAVYIRIYLLGLKIFVPIALLAFGVLLPVNYTGGNFSIMSLNMKDITFGEIDKFSISNVPPASKRLAAHIIMAYVFTFWTCYILYKEYKIVTDMRLNFLASQKRRPDQFTVIVRNVPSDPDESVSEHVEHFFRVNHPGQYLTHKVVYNANKLAKMVDKKKDLKNRLSYYTNKFERRPNKRPTTKTGFWGLWGKKVDAINYYDEEIDKLIKEEKAERERVIGDPEAVVPAAFVSFRSRWGA
;
A
#
# COMPACT_ATOMS: atom_id res chain seq x y z
N MET A 1 -28.96 5.91 -22.19
CA MET A 1 -27.50 5.86 -22.46
C MET A 1 -26.91 7.22 -22.11
N ALA A 2 -25.71 7.27 -21.53
CA ALA A 2 -25.07 8.53 -21.19
C ALA A 2 -24.83 9.35 -22.47
N THR A 3 -25.27 10.59 -22.48
CA THR A 3 -25.04 11.49 -23.62
C THR A 3 -23.62 12.04 -23.58
N LEU A 4 -23.12 12.55 -24.71
CA LEU A 4 -21.82 13.24 -24.75
C LEU A 4 -21.76 14.42 -23.77
N SER A 5 -22.91 15.09 -23.56
CA SER A 5 -23.05 16.16 -22.57
C SER A 5 -22.81 15.64 -21.15
N ASP A 6 -23.42 14.50 -20.78
CA ASP A 6 -23.25 13.91 -19.45
C ASP A 6 -21.78 13.54 -19.16
N ILE A 7 -21.09 12.94 -20.15
CA ILE A 7 -19.67 12.58 -20.05
C ILE A 7 -18.82 13.85 -19.94
N SER A 8 -19.10 14.87 -20.74
CA SER A 8 -18.35 16.13 -20.74
C SER A 8 -18.48 16.88 -19.41
N VAL A 9 -19.69 16.98 -18.86
CA VAL A 9 -19.93 17.60 -17.54
C VAL A 9 -19.20 16.84 -16.46
N SER A 10 -19.29 15.50 -16.45
CA SER A 10 -18.57 14.66 -15.48
C SER A 10 -17.05 14.82 -15.58
N ALA A 11 -16.49 14.75 -16.80
CA ALA A 11 -15.07 14.91 -17.05
C ALA A 11 -14.58 16.31 -16.62
N SER A 12 -15.37 17.35 -16.86
CA SER A 12 -15.05 18.73 -16.49
C SER A 12 -15.00 18.90 -14.97
N ILE A 13 -16.00 18.40 -14.24
CA ILE A 13 -16.03 18.46 -12.77
C ILE A 13 -14.84 17.69 -12.17
N ASN A 14 -14.58 16.48 -12.65
CA ASN A 14 -13.47 15.66 -12.15
C ASN A 14 -12.11 16.30 -12.45
N SER A 15 -11.92 16.85 -13.65
CA SER A 15 -10.66 17.52 -14.03
C SER A 15 -10.44 18.80 -13.22
N LEU A 16 -11.50 19.60 -13.00
CA LEU A 16 -11.42 20.80 -12.17
C LEU A 16 -11.10 20.44 -10.71
N SER A 17 -11.77 19.43 -10.16
CA SER A 17 -11.49 18.93 -8.81
C SER A 17 -10.05 18.44 -8.67
N ALA A 18 -9.56 17.64 -9.62
CA ALA A 18 -8.17 17.18 -9.64
C ALA A 18 -7.17 18.35 -9.72
N PHE A 19 -7.46 19.36 -10.55
CA PHE A 19 -6.64 20.56 -10.64
C PHE A 19 -6.58 21.32 -9.30
N LEU A 20 -7.74 21.50 -8.63
CA LEU A 20 -7.79 22.13 -7.31
C LEU A 20 -6.98 21.34 -6.27
N PHE A 21 -7.06 20.00 -6.28
CA PHE A 21 -6.24 19.16 -5.40
C PHE A 21 -4.74 19.28 -5.68
N LEU A 22 -4.34 19.35 -6.96
CA LEU A 22 -2.93 19.52 -7.32
C LEU A 22 -2.39 20.89 -6.87
N VAL A 23 -3.19 21.94 -6.98
CA VAL A 23 -2.85 23.27 -6.48
C VAL A 23 -2.75 23.26 -4.95
N ALA A 24 -3.73 22.67 -4.25
CA ALA A 24 -3.70 22.52 -2.80
C ALA A 24 -2.47 21.72 -2.34
N PHE A 25 -2.15 20.60 -3.02
CA PHE A 25 -0.95 19.81 -2.75
C PHE A 25 0.33 20.64 -2.92
N ALA A 26 0.45 21.39 -4.01
CA ALA A 26 1.62 22.21 -4.26
C ALA A 26 1.82 23.29 -3.18
N ILE A 27 0.74 23.90 -2.68
CA ILE A 27 0.79 24.90 -1.60
C ILE A 27 1.11 24.25 -0.25
N LEU A 28 0.43 23.14 0.09
CA LEU A 28 0.57 22.46 1.38
C LEU A 28 1.94 21.80 1.55
N ARG A 29 2.54 21.30 0.45
CA ARG A 29 3.88 20.72 0.42
C ARG A 29 4.98 21.73 0.74
N LEU A 30 4.79 22.99 0.37
CA LEU A 30 5.77 24.06 0.60
C LEU A 30 5.74 24.58 2.05
N GLN A 31 4.72 24.23 2.84
CA GLN A 31 4.63 24.66 4.24
C GLN A 31 5.59 23.87 5.14
N PRO A 32 6.46 24.54 5.91
CA PRO A 32 7.45 23.88 6.77
C PRO A 32 6.83 22.96 7.84
N MET A 33 5.63 23.29 8.32
CA MET A 33 4.87 22.44 9.27
C MET A 33 4.56 21.05 8.74
N ASN A 34 4.29 20.95 7.44
CA ASN A 34 3.88 19.70 6.80
C ASN A 34 5.07 18.94 6.22
N ASP A 35 6.30 19.41 6.42
CA ASP A 35 7.47 18.80 5.80
C ASP A 35 7.68 17.34 6.22
N ARG A 36 7.41 17.03 7.50
CA ARG A 36 7.43 15.65 8.01
C ARG A 36 6.33 14.76 7.44
N VAL A 37 5.23 15.35 6.99
CA VAL A 37 4.09 14.62 6.40
C VAL A 37 4.35 14.30 4.92
N TYR A 38 4.90 15.26 4.16
CA TYR A 38 5.18 15.08 2.73
C TYR A 38 6.53 14.40 2.44
N PHE A 39 7.51 14.50 3.36
CA PHE A 39 8.83 13.89 3.20
C PHE A 39 9.23 12.91 4.32
N PRO A 40 8.33 12.04 4.84
CA PRO A 40 8.61 11.19 6.01
C PRO A 40 9.74 10.20 5.75
N LYS A 41 9.85 9.68 4.52
CA LYS A 41 10.91 8.74 4.14
C LYS A 41 12.32 9.34 4.30
N TRP A 42 12.47 10.66 4.10
CA TRP A 42 13.77 11.32 4.20
C TRP A 42 14.19 11.51 5.65
N TYR A 43 13.22 11.76 6.55
CA TYR A 43 13.42 11.77 8.00
C TYR A 43 13.74 10.38 8.54
N LEU A 44 13.02 9.34 8.10
CA LEU A 44 13.27 7.95 8.52
C LEU A 44 14.66 7.45 8.10
N LYS A 45 15.20 7.97 6.99
CA LYS A 45 16.56 7.69 6.53
C LYS A 45 17.63 8.54 7.18
N GLY A 46 17.25 9.58 7.94
CA GLY A 46 18.19 10.54 8.53
C GLY A 46 18.90 11.44 7.52
N ILE A 47 18.42 11.52 6.26
CA ILE A 47 19.02 12.40 5.23
C ILE A 47 18.55 13.85 5.44
N ARG A 48 17.34 14.00 5.95
CA ARG A 48 16.73 15.29 6.22
C ARG A 48 16.49 15.44 7.71
N GLU A 49 16.99 16.53 8.25
CA GLU A 49 16.73 16.95 9.61
C GLU A 49 15.78 18.14 9.61
N ASN A 50 15.21 18.46 10.78
CA ASN A 50 14.41 19.67 10.91
C ASN A 50 15.30 20.86 10.49
N PRO A 51 14.83 21.74 9.60
CA PRO A 51 15.59 22.92 9.25
C PRO A 51 15.87 23.70 10.55
N SER A 52 17.14 23.86 10.89
CA SER A 52 17.60 24.70 12.01
C SER A 52 17.50 26.16 11.57
N THR A 53 16.29 26.63 11.28
CA THR A 53 16.10 28.01 10.84
C THR A 53 16.02 28.92 12.05
N SER A 54 17.12 29.64 12.31
CA SER A 54 17.15 30.80 13.20
C SER A 54 16.37 31.94 12.54
N GLY A 55 15.08 32.08 12.85
CA GLY A 55 14.22 33.11 12.27
C GLY A 55 12.91 33.33 13.05
N PRO A 56 12.09 34.32 12.65
CA PRO A 56 10.82 34.61 13.30
C PRO A 56 9.89 33.39 13.31
N LEU A 57 9.14 33.17 14.41
CA LEU A 57 8.25 32.02 14.59
C LEU A 57 7.30 31.79 13.39
N VAL A 58 6.85 32.85 12.72
CA VAL A 58 5.95 32.77 11.55
C VAL A 58 6.58 32.00 10.38
N LYS A 59 7.90 32.12 10.16
CA LYS A 59 8.61 31.38 9.11
C LYS A 59 8.75 29.88 9.44
N HIS A 60 8.53 29.49 10.69
CA HIS A 60 8.45 28.08 11.08
C HIS A 60 7.11 27.44 10.66
N PHE A 61 6.08 28.27 10.47
CA PHE A 61 4.73 27.82 10.20
C PHE A 61 4.33 27.97 8.73
N VAL A 62 4.67 29.11 8.12
CA VAL A 62 4.23 29.49 6.77
C VAL A 62 5.42 29.87 5.91
N ASN A 63 5.47 29.32 4.69
CA ASN A 63 6.41 29.75 3.67
C ASN A 63 5.83 30.94 2.88
N LEU A 64 6.50 32.09 2.90
CA LEU A 64 6.05 33.34 2.26
C LEU A 64 6.72 33.61 0.89
N ASP A 65 7.53 32.68 0.37
CA ASP A 65 8.26 32.89 -0.89
C ASP A 65 7.36 32.72 -2.13
N VAL A 66 6.75 33.81 -2.59
CA VAL A 66 5.87 33.88 -3.78
C VAL A 66 6.51 33.25 -5.03
N ARG A 67 7.85 33.38 -5.18
CA ARG A 67 8.61 32.80 -6.30
C ARG A 67 8.55 31.27 -6.33
N MET A 68 8.44 30.59 -5.19
CA MET A 68 8.29 29.13 -5.13
C MET A 68 6.90 28.70 -5.57
N TYR A 69 5.86 29.49 -5.26
CA TYR A 69 4.49 29.23 -5.69
C TYR A 69 4.28 29.47 -7.19
N LEU A 70 5.10 30.27 -7.87
CA LEU A 70 5.04 30.37 -9.34
C LEU A 70 5.54 29.08 -10.05
N ARG A 71 6.16 28.16 -9.31
CA ARG A 71 6.76 26.91 -9.81
C ARG A 71 5.98 25.67 -9.35
N LEU A 72 4.65 25.74 -9.31
CA LEU A 72 3.77 24.68 -8.74
C LEU A 72 4.02 23.29 -9.33
N LEU A 73 4.33 23.18 -10.63
CA LEU A 73 4.45 21.91 -11.34
C LEU A 73 5.88 21.35 -11.40
N ASN A 74 6.87 22.01 -10.78
CA ASN A 74 8.27 21.56 -10.85
C ASN A 74 8.52 20.18 -10.22
N TRP A 75 7.59 19.69 -9.39
CA TRP A 75 7.70 18.36 -8.79
C TRP A 75 7.46 17.23 -9.81
N VAL A 76 6.67 17.46 -10.86
CA VAL A 76 6.37 16.46 -11.89
C VAL A 76 7.64 16.05 -12.66
N PRO A 77 8.40 16.97 -13.29
CA PRO A 77 9.64 16.59 -13.97
C PRO A 77 10.70 16.10 -12.98
N ALA A 78 10.70 16.58 -11.72
CA ALA A 78 11.61 16.06 -10.70
C ALA A 78 11.31 14.59 -10.35
N ALA A 79 10.03 14.20 -10.29
CA ALA A 79 9.63 12.82 -10.02
C ALA A 79 10.01 11.86 -11.17
N LEU A 80 9.92 12.33 -12.42
CA LEU A 80 10.25 11.54 -13.61
C LEU A 80 11.76 11.43 -13.89
N LYS A 81 12.57 12.30 -13.30
CA LYS A 81 14.04 12.31 -13.50
C LYS A 81 14.79 11.26 -12.68
N MET A 82 14.14 10.65 -11.69
CA MET A 82 14.80 9.68 -10.82
C MET A 82 15.08 8.37 -11.58
N PRO A 83 16.33 7.92 -11.69
CA PRO A 83 16.66 6.69 -12.40
C PRO A 83 16.20 5.46 -11.60
N GLU A 84 15.86 4.38 -12.30
CA GLU A 84 15.31 3.15 -11.69
C GLU A 84 16.22 2.53 -10.60
N PRO A 85 17.56 2.44 -10.75
CA PRO A 85 18.42 1.88 -9.70
C PRO A 85 18.36 2.68 -8.39
N GLU A 86 18.39 4.01 -8.48
CA GLU A 86 18.26 4.88 -7.29
C GLU A 86 16.88 4.72 -6.65
N LEU A 87 15.83 4.51 -7.44
CA LEU A 87 14.49 4.27 -6.94
C LEU A 87 14.41 2.94 -6.17
N ILE A 88 15.08 1.89 -6.65
CA ILE A 88 15.14 0.58 -5.97
C ILE A 88 15.88 0.70 -4.64
N ASP A 89 17.04 1.35 -4.61
CA ASP A 89 17.80 1.57 -3.38
C ASP A 89 17.04 2.50 -2.42
N HIS A 90 16.28 3.45 -2.95
CA HIS A 90 15.56 4.40 -2.13
C HIS A 90 14.23 3.86 -1.57
N ALA A 91 13.38 3.26 -2.40
CA ALA A 91 12.02 2.86 -2.05
C ALA A 91 11.84 1.34 -1.90
N GLY A 92 12.80 0.54 -2.35
CA GLY A 92 12.73 -0.91 -2.44
C GLY A 92 12.27 -1.39 -3.83
N LEU A 93 12.60 -2.65 -4.14
CA LEU A 93 12.24 -3.30 -5.40
C LEU A 93 10.72 -3.31 -5.64
N ASP A 94 9.92 -3.63 -4.61
CA ASP A 94 8.47 -3.75 -4.74
C ASP A 94 7.82 -2.44 -5.21
N SER A 95 8.30 -1.30 -4.70
CA SER A 95 7.82 0.03 -5.12
C SER A 95 8.18 0.33 -6.58
N ALA A 96 9.39 -0.05 -7.01
CA ALA A 96 9.82 0.13 -8.39
C ALA A 96 8.99 -0.74 -9.35
N VAL A 97 8.79 -2.02 -9.01
CA VAL A 97 7.94 -2.94 -9.80
C VAL A 97 6.49 -2.43 -9.86
N TYR A 98 5.96 -1.88 -8.77
CA TYR A 98 4.63 -1.27 -8.76
C TYR A 98 4.51 -0.09 -9.73
N ILE A 99 5.50 0.80 -9.78
CA ILE A 99 5.53 1.90 -10.77
C ILE A 99 5.61 1.36 -12.20
N ARG A 100 6.35 0.26 -12.42
CA ARG A 100 6.43 -0.40 -13.73
C ARG A 100 5.08 -0.94 -14.19
N ILE A 101 4.15 -1.31 -13.31
CA ILE A 101 2.78 -1.68 -13.71
C ILE A 101 2.07 -0.53 -14.45
N TYR A 102 2.23 0.71 -14.00
CA TYR A 102 1.67 1.87 -14.69
C TYR A 102 2.36 2.13 -16.03
N LEU A 103 3.69 2.02 -16.07
CA LEU A 103 4.45 2.17 -17.32
C LEU A 103 4.12 1.06 -18.32
N LEU A 104 3.91 -0.17 -17.85
CA LEU A 104 3.43 -1.31 -18.62
C LEU A 104 2.04 -1.02 -19.20
N GLY A 105 1.12 -0.50 -18.37
CA GLY A 105 -0.20 -0.05 -18.81
C GLY A 105 -0.09 0.95 -19.97
N LEU A 106 0.75 1.97 -19.83
CA LEU A 106 0.98 2.94 -20.92
C LEU A 106 1.57 2.27 -22.18
N LYS A 107 2.55 1.38 -22.04
CA LYS A 107 3.16 0.64 -23.18
C LYS A 107 2.15 -0.25 -23.91
N ILE A 108 1.18 -0.83 -23.20
CA ILE A 108 0.13 -1.68 -23.79
C ILE A 108 -0.95 -0.79 -24.44
N PHE A 109 -1.52 0.14 -23.67
CA PHE A 109 -2.71 0.86 -24.10
C PHE A 109 -2.45 2.00 -25.08
N VAL A 110 -1.29 2.66 -25.06
CA VAL A 110 -1.03 3.78 -25.99
C VAL A 110 -1.02 3.31 -27.46
N PRO A 111 -0.27 2.26 -27.86
CA PRO A 111 -0.33 1.75 -29.24
C PRO A 111 -1.70 1.20 -29.62
N ILE A 112 -2.35 0.48 -28.71
CA ILE A 112 -3.71 -0.06 -28.93
C ILE A 112 -4.70 1.07 -29.17
N ALA A 113 -4.66 2.14 -28.36
CA ALA A 113 -5.50 3.31 -28.53
C ALA A 113 -5.25 3.96 -29.89
N LEU A 114 -4.00 4.24 -30.26
CA LEU A 114 -3.66 4.84 -31.55
C LEU A 114 -4.20 4.01 -32.74
N LEU A 115 -4.05 2.68 -32.68
CA LEU A 115 -4.58 1.79 -33.71
C LEU A 115 -6.12 1.72 -33.70
N ALA A 116 -6.75 1.73 -32.54
CA ALA A 116 -8.21 1.77 -32.42
C ALA A 116 -8.79 3.08 -32.96
N PHE A 117 -8.15 4.22 -32.66
CA PHE A 117 -8.51 5.53 -33.19
C PHE A 117 -8.31 5.60 -34.72
N GLY A 118 -7.22 5.03 -35.24
CA GLY A 118 -6.89 5.06 -36.66
C GLY A 118 -7.69 4.10 -37.54
N VAL A 119 -8.07 2.93 -37.02
CA VAL A 119 -8.71 1.84 -37.81
C VAL A 119 -10.14 1.59 -37.37
N LEU A 120 -10.36 1.26 -36.09
CA LEU A 120 -11.66 0.78 -35.62
C LEU A 120 -12.71 1.90 -35.60
N LEU A 121 -12.35 3.12 -35.20
CA LEU A 121 -13.30 4.24 -35.18
C LEU A 121 -13.81 4.61 -36.57
N PRO A 122 -12.97 4.79 -37.62
CA PRO A 122 -13.48 5.02 -38.98
C PRO A 122 -14.31 3.86 -39.52
N VAL A 123 -13.90 2.61 -39.27
CA VAL A 123 -14.64 1.41 -39.73
C VAL A 123 -16.03 1.34 -39.09
N ASN A 124 -16.14 1.65 -37.80
CA ASN A 124 -17.42 1.66 -37.10
C ASN A 124 -18.28 2.85 -37.52
N TYR A 125 -17.70 4.04 -37.66
CA TYR A 125 -18.44 5.25 -38.04
C TYR A 125 -19.06 5.13 -39.44
N THR A 126 -18.33 4.53 -40.40
CA THR A 126 -18.82 4.28 -41.77
C THR A 126 -19.83 3.12 -41.87
N GLY A 127 -20.13 2.45 -40.74
CA GLY A 127 -21.03 1.30 -40.60
C GLY A 127 -22.44 1.52 -41.15
N GLY A 128 -23.07 2.65 -40.83
CA GLY A 128 -24.37 3.08 -41.36
C GLY A 128 -25.58 2.24 -40.93
N ASN A 129 -25.41 1.25 -40.05
CA ASN A 129 -26.51 0.37 -39.62
C ASN A 129 -27.57 1.13 -38.82
N PHE A 130 -27.16 2.09 -37.98
CA PHE A 130 -28.10 2.87 -37.18
C PHE A 130 -28.99 3.81 -38.00
N SER A 131 -28.47 4.38 -39.11
CA SER A 131 -29.30 5.18 -40.03
C SER A 131 -30.37 4.34 -40.73
N ILE A 132 -30.09 3.07 -41.02
CA ILE A 132 -31.07 2.14 -41.63
C ILE A 132 -32.09 1.68 -40.58
N MET A 133 -31.63 1.37 -39.36
CA MET A 133 -32.49 0.91 -38.26
C MET A 133 -33.46 2.00 -37.78
N SER A 134 -33.02 3.26 -37.73
CA SER A 134 -33.85 4.41 -37.37
C SER A 134 -34.98 4.69 -38.37
N LEU A 135 -34.86 4.25 -39.63
CA LEU A 135 -35.93 4.35 -40.63
C LEU A 135 -36.99 3.26 -40.44
N ASN A 136 -36.60 2.08 -39.94
CA ASN A 136 -37.47 0.92 -39.78
C ASN A 136 -38.08 0.77 -38.38
N MET A 137 -37.46 1.35 -37.34
CA MET A 137 -37.93 1.28 -35.94
C MET A 137 -37.82 2.66 -35.28
N LYS A 138 -38.98 3.25 -34.91
CA LYS A 138 -39.07 4.59 -34.29
C LYS A 138 -38.79 4.61 -32.77
N ASP A 139 -38.79 3.45 -32.12
CA ASP A 139 -38.70 3.35 -30.65
C ASP A 139 -37.27 3.23 -30.11
N ILE A 140 -36.25 3.21 -30.97
CA ILE A 140 -34.86 3.04 -30.55
C ILE A 140 -34.12 4.38 -30.62
N THR A 141 -33.76 4.91 -29.45
CA THR A 141 -32.92 6.10 -29.33
C THR A 141 -31.45 5.67 -29.26
N PHE A 142 -30.65 6.13 -30.22
CA PHE A 142 -29.20 5.90 -30.24
C PHE A 142 -28.47 7.21 -29.96
N GLY A 143 -27.45 7.16 -29.09
CA GLY A 143 -26.57 8.29 -28.84
C GLY A 143 -25.55 8.48 -29.97
N GLU A 144 -24.97 9.68 -30.07
CA GLU A 144 -23.91 9.96 -31.04
C GLU A 144 -22.67 9.07 -30.86
N ILE A 145 -22.41 8.64 -29.62
CA ILE A 145 -21.29 7.78 -29.24
C ILE A 145 -21.50 6.34 -29.73
N ASP A 146 -22.75 5.89 -29.82
CA ASP A 146 -23.06 4.52 -30.24
C ASP A 146 -22.66 4.26 -31.68
N LYS A 147 -22.58 5.32 -32.51
CA LYS A 147 -22.09 5.25 -33.90
C LYS A 147 -20.65 4.73 -34.01
N PHE A 148 -19.86 4.84 -32.94
CA PHE A 148 -18.49 4.31 -32.88
C PHE A 148 -18.39 2.88 -32.38
N SER A 149 -19.51 2.28 -31.96
CA SER A 149 -19.57 0.89 -31.50
C SER A 149 -19.69 -0.09 -32.67
N ILE A 150 -19.34 -1.36 -32.41
CA ILE A 150 -19.54 -2.47 -33.35
C ILE A 150 -21.02 -2.62 -33.76
N SER A 151 -21.96 -2.18 -32.93
CA SER A 151 -23.39 -2.18 -33.22
C SER A 151 -23.78 -1.35 -34.45
N ASN A 152 -22.97 -0.38 -34.86
CA ASN A 152 -23.19 0.39 -36.09
C ASN A 152 -22.79 -0.39 -37.36
N VAL A 153 -22.15 -1.56 -37.23
CA VAL A 153 -21.76 -2.41 -38.36
C VAL A 153 -22.89 -3.40 -38.66
N PRO A 154 -23.39 -3.48 -39.90
CA PRO A 154 -24.49 -4.38 -40.23
C PRO A 154 -24.06 -5.86 -40.14
N PRO A 155 -25.00 -6.77 -39.82
CA PRO A 155 -24.73 -8.21 -39.78
C PRO A 155 -24.25 -8.71 -41.15
N ALA A 156 -23.36 -9.72 -41.15
CA ALA A 156 -22.72 -10.30 -42.33
C ALA A 156 -21.80 -9.33 -43.14
N SER A 157 -21.44 -8.17 -42.60
CA SER A 157 -20.50 -7.25 -43.26
C SER A 157 -19.05 -7.73 -43.21
N LYS A 158 -18.31 -7.54 -44.31
CA LYS A 158 -16.84 -7.75 -44.37
C LYS A 158 -16.07 -6.87 -43.39
N ARG A 159 -16.67 -5.77 -42.88
CA ARG A 159 -16.07 -4.87 -41.88
C ARG A 159 -15.82 -5.54 -40.52
N LEU A 160 -16.58 -6.59 -40.18
CA LEU A 160 -16.35 -7.36 -38.96
C LEU A 160 -15.01 -8.11 -38.97
N ALA A 161 -14.45 -8.39 -40.16
CA ALA A 161 -13.12 -8.97 -40.27
C ALA A 161 -12.03 -8.04 -39.69
N ALA A 162 -12.20 -6.73 -39.80
CA ALA A 162 -11.27 -5.77 -39.21
C ALA A 162 -11.22 -5.91 -37.67
N HIS A 163 -12.36 -6.12 -37.01
CA HIS A 163 -12.41 -6.35 -35.56
C HIS A 163 -11.68 -7.63 -35.15
N ILE A 164 -11.86 -8.71 -35.91
CA ILE A 164 -11.19 -10.00 -35.65
C ILE A 164 -9.67 -9.84 -35.81
N ILE A 165 -9.22 -9.24 -36.91
CA ILE A 165 -7.79 -8.99 -37.16
C ILE A 165 -7.19 -8.13 -36.04
N MET A 166 -7.88 -7.04 -35.68
CA MET A 166 -7.43 -6.15 -34.61
C MET A 166 -7.39 -6.84 -33.25
N ALA A 167 -8.33 -7.74 -32.96
CA ALA A 167 -8.29 -8.54 -31.73
C ALA A 167 -7.03 -9.40 -31.67
N TYR A 168 -6.66 -10.11 -32.74
CA TYR A 168 -5.42 -10.88 -32.79
C TYR A 168 -4.18 -9.99 -32.65
N VAL A 169 -4.15 -8.83 -33.30
CA VAL A 169 -3.04 -7.86 -33.18
C VAL A 169 -2.91 -7.35 -31.74
N PHE A 170 -4.02 -6.99 -31.09
CA PHE A 170 -4.03 -6.54 -29.70
C PHE A 170 -3.58 -7.63 -28.73
N THR A 171 -4.08 -8.86 -28.90
CA THR A 171 -3.67 -10.00 -28.08
C THR A 171 -2.17 -10.28 -28.26
N PHE A 172 -1.69 -10.37 -29.49
CA PHE A 172 -0.27 -10.61 -29.77
C PHE A 172 0.62 -9.51 -29.18
N TRP A 173 0.27 -8.24 -29.38
CA TRP A 173 1.00 -7.11 -28.83
C TRP A 173 1.05 -7.15 -27.29
N THR A 174 -0.09 -7.40 -26.67
CA THR A 174 -0.21 -7.49 -25.21
C THR A 174 0.65 -8.64 -24.67
N CYS A 175 0.54 -9.84 -25.25
CA CYS A 175 1.37 -10.99 -24.87
C CYS A 175 2.86 -10.71 -25.06
N TYR A 176 3.26 -10.07 -26.16
CA TYR A 176 4.65 -9.71 -26.43
C TYR A 176 5.21 -8.75 -25.38
N ILE A 177 4.48 -7.68 -25.07
CA ILE A 177 4.89 -6.70 -24.06
C ILE A 177 4.92 -7.32 -22.66
N LEU A 178 3.93 -8.14 -22.30
CA LEU A 178 3.93 -8.87 -21.03
C LEU A 178 5.14 -9.80 -20.91
N TYR A 179 5.48 -10.56 -21.96
CA TYR A 179 6.65 -11.43 -21.95
C TYR A 179 7.96 -10.65 -21.76
N LYS A 180 8.11 -9.53 -22.48
CA LYS A 180 9.29 -8.65 -22.34
C LYS A 180 9.40 -8.05 -20.94
N GLU A 181 8.28 -7.56 -20.40
CA GLU A 181 8.27 -6.95 -19.08
C GLU A 181 8.51 -7.98 -17.98
N TYR A 182 7.94 -9.18 -18.12
CA TYR A 182 8.17 -10.29 -17.20
C TYR A 182 9.66 -10.63 -17.12
N LYS A 183 10.34 -10.76 -18.26
CA LYS A 183 11.79 -10.98 -18.31
C LYS A 183 12.56 -9.89 -17.55
N ILE A 184 12.23 -8.61 -17.78
CA ILE A 184 12.90 -7.50 -17.10
C ILE A 184 12.67 -7.56 -15.58
N VAL A 185 11.44 -7.81 -15.14
CA VAL A 185 11.13 -7.93 -13.71
C VAL A 185 11.85 -9.12 -13.07
N THR A 186 11.96 -10.25 -13.77
CA THR A 186 12.73 -11.41 -13.31
C THR A 186 14.20 -11.07 -13.13
N ASP A 187 14.82 -10.42 -14.12
CA ASP A 187 16.23 -10.00 -14.05
C ASP A 187 16.46 -9.01 -12.91
N MET A 188 15.59 -8.02 -12.75
CA MET A 188 15.62 -7.07 -11.62
C MET A 188 15.52 -7.79 -10.27
N ARG A 189 14.61 -8.77 -10.15
CA ARG A 189 14.40 -9.53 -8.92
C ARG A 189 15.61 -10.38 -8.58
N LEU A 190 16.20 -11.06 -9.57
CA LEU A 190 17.40 -11.88 -9.36
C LEU A 190 18.59 -11.02 -8.91
N ASN A 191 18.81 -9.88 -9.58
CA ASN A 191 19.86 -8.93 -9.21
C ASN A 191 19.66 -8.36 -7.80
N PHE A 192 18.42 -8.00 -7.45
CA PHE A 192 18.09 -7.52 -6.10
C PHE A 192 18.28 -8.58 -5.03
N LEU A 193 17.87 -9.83 -5.29
CA LEU A 193 18.05 -10.94 -4.35
C LEU A 193 19.53 -11.24 -4.11
N ALA A 194 20.36 -11.15 -5.15
CA ALA A 194 21.80 -11.31 -5.05
C ALA A 194 22.50 -10.18 -4.27
N SER A 195 22.05 -8.93 -4.44
CA SER A 195 22.64 -7.76 -3.76
C SER A 195 22.12 -7.52 -2.34
N GLN A 196 21.08 -8.25 -1.92
CA GLN A 196 20.41 -7.99 -0.65
C GLN A 196 21.29 -8.32 0.57
N LYS A 197 21.29 -7.40 1.54
CA LYS A 197 21.93 -7.59 2.85
C LYS A 197 21.35 -8.81 3.58
N ARG A 198 22.13 -9.34 4.51
CA ARG A 198 21.73 -10.48 5.36
C ARG A 198 20.49 -10.09 6.18
N ARG A 199 19.38 -10.80 5.95
CA ARG A 199 18.13 -10.65 6.69
C ARG A 199 17.65 -12.01 7.21
N PRO A 200 16.92 -12.08 8.32
CA PRO A 200 16.52 -13.36 8.94
C PRO A 200 15.59 -14.22 8.08
N ASP A 201 14.83 -13.61 7.16
CA ASP A 201 13.97 -14.32 6.20
C ASP A 201 14.74 -15.23 5.24
N GLN A 202 16.01 -14.94 4.97
CA GLN A 202 16.86 -15.74 4.09
C GLN A 202 17.41 -17.01 4.76
N PHE A 203 17.25 -17.15 6.07
CA PHE A 203 17.81 -18.27 6.85
C PHE A 203 16.74 -19.03 7.63
N THR A 204 15.49 -18.57 7.59
CA THR A 204 14.44 -19.07 8.47
C THR A 204 13.27 -19.58 7.64
N VAL A 205 12.95 -20.85 7.83
CA VAL A 205 11.81 -21.51 7.20
C VAL A 205 10.69 -21.65 8.22
N ILE A 206 9.44 -21.43 7.79
CA ILE A 206 8.27 -21.70 8.61
C ILE A 206 7.81 -23.14 8.37
N VAL A 207 7.90 -23.95 9.41
CA VAL A 207 7.39 -25.33 9.44
C VAL A 207 5.99 -25.29 10.03
N ARG A 208 5.02 -25.85 9.30
CA ARG A 208 3.60 -25.89 9.70
C ARG A 208 3.13 -27.34 9.75
N ASN A 209 2.12 -27.60 10.56
CA ASN A 209 1.52 -28.92 10.74
C ASN A 209 2.54 -29.95 11.25
N VAL A 210 3.27 -29.60 12.31
CA VAL A 210 4.11 -30.57 13.01
C VAL A 210 3.20 -31.66 13.58
N PRO A 211 3.47 -32.95 13.32
CA PRO A 211 2.65 -34.03 13.85
C PRO A 211 2.70 -34.02 15.38
N SER A 212 1.56 -34.33 16.00
CA SER A 212 1.50 -34.47 17.45
C SER A 212 2.15 -35.80 17.85
N ASP A 213 3.11 -35.73 18.75
CA ASP A 213 3.76 -36.89 19.36
C ASP A 213 3.30 -36.98 20.83
N PRO A 214 2.90 -38.16 21.34
CA PRO A 214 2.57 -38.32 22.76
C PRO A 214 3.78 -38.23 23.70
N ASP A 215 4.99 -38.54 23.21
CA ASP A 215 6.19 -38.66 24.04
C ASP A 215 7.08 -37.41 23.98
N GLU A 216 7.02 -36.64 22.88
CA GLU A 216 7.86 -35.47 22.64
C GLU A 216 7.04 -34.17 22.53
N SER A 217 7.57 -33.07 23.08
CA SER A 217 7.01 -31.74 22.79
C SER A 217 7.26 -31.33 21.34
N VAL A 218 6.44 -30.41 20.80
CA VAL A 218 6.65 -29.84 19.45
C VAL A 218 8.07 -29.28 19.28
N SER A 219 8.66 -28.74 20.34
CA SER A 219 10.02 -28.20 20.34
C SER A 219 11.06 -29.30 20.14
N GLU A 220 10.96 -30.38 20.92
CA GLU A 220 11.89 -31.52 20.87
C GLU A 220 11.75 -32.27 19.56
N HIS A 221 10.51 -32.50 19.11
CA HIS A 221 10.23 -33.19 17.85
C HIS A 221 10.84 -32.45 16.65
N VAL A 222 10.68 -31.11 16.59
CA VAL A 222 11.30 -30.29 15.55
C VAL A 222 12.82 -30.34 15.67
N GLU A 223 13.37 -30.21 16.87
CA GLU A 223 14.82 -30.27 17.06
C GLU A 223 15.41 -31.62 16.63
N HIS A 224 14.80 -32.74 17.04
CA HIS A 224 15.21 -34.08 16.69
C HIS A 224 15.14 -34.29 15.17
N PHE A 225 14.01 -33.96 14.54
CA PHE A 225 13.82 -34.08 13.10
C PHE A 225 14.90 -33.32 12.30
N PHE A 226 15.18 -32.06 12.64
CA PHE A 226 16.14 -31.25 11.89
C PHE A 226 17.59 -31.60 12.21
N ARG A 227 17.92 -32.05 13.43
CA ARG A 227 19.27 -32.55 13.75
C ARG A 227 19.62 -33.83 13.02
N VAL A 228 18.65 -34.74 12.85
CA VAL A 228 18.83 -36.01 12.14
C VAL A 228 18.88 -35.80 10.62
N ASN A 229 17.92 -35.06 10.05
CA ASN A 229 17.81 -34.92 8.58
C ASN A 229 18.74 -33.85 7.98
N HIS A 230 19.08 -32.80 8.75
CA HIS A 230 19.90 -31.68 8.27
C HIS A 230 21.13 -31.43 9.17
N PRO A 231 22.02 -32.44 9.34
CA PRO A 231 23.18 -32.34 10.21
C PRO A 231 24.11 -31.22 9.75
N GLY A 232 24.59 -30.41 10.70
CA GLY A 232 25.54 -29.32 10.44
C GLY A 232 24.94 -28.05 9.81
N GLN A 233 23.69 -28.07 9.31
CA GLN A 233 23.00 -26.90 8.79
C GLN A 233 22.00 -26.31 9.78
N TYR A 234 21.33 -27.13 10.59
CA TYR A 234 20.43 -26.68 11.63
C TYR A 234 21.15 -25.74 12.64
N LEU A 235 20.52 -24.59 12.94
CA LEU A 235 21.04 -23.62 13.91
C LEU A 235 20.17 -23.59 15.16
N THR A 236 18.89 -23.26 15.02
CA THR A 236 17.95 -23.11 16.13
C THR A 236 16.52 -23.13 15.61
N HIS A 237 15.55 -23.31 16.49
CA HIS A 237 14.14 -23.13 16.16
C HIS A 237 13.42 -22.28 17.22
N LYS A 238 12.28 -21.73 16.84
CA LYS A 238 11.35 -21.02 17.72
C LYS A 238 9.93 -21.51 17.45
N VAL A 239 9.34 -22.16 18.44
CA VAL A 239 7.96 -22.64 18.39
C VAL A 239 6.99 -21.46 18.42
N VAL A 240 5.86 -21.61 17.71
CA VAL A 240 4.78 -20.62 17.66
C VAL A 240 3.81 -20.88 18.80
N TYR A 241 3.46 -19.83 19.54
CA TYR A 241 2.50 -19.88 20.64
C TYR A 241 1.24 -19.10 20.30
N ASN A 242 0.09 -19.56 20.79
CA ASN A 242 -1.18 -18.85 20.72
C ASN A 242 -1.21 -17.68 21.72
N ALA A 243 -0.56 -16.58 21.35
CA ALA A 243 -0.47 -15.38 22.17
C ALA A 243 -1.57 -14.34 21.87
N ASN A 244 -2.74 -14.75 21.36
CA ASN A 244 -3.80 -13.82 20.93
C ASN A 244 -4.32 -12.92 22.07
N LYS A 245 -4.52 -13.48 23.26
CA LYS A 245 -4.93 -12.69 24.45
C LYS A 245 -3.82 -11.74 24.90
N LEU A 246 -2.58 -12.21 24.90
CA LEU A 246 -1.40 -11.40 25.22
C LEU A 246 -1.23 -10.22 24.26
N ALA A 247 -1.37 -10.47 22.95
CA ALA A 247 -1.30 -9.43 21.92
C ALA A 247 -2.35 -8.33 22.15
N LYS A 248 -3.61 -8.71 22.43
CA LYS A 248 -4.68 -7.75 22.77
C LYS A 248 -4.35 -6.91 24.00
N MET A 249 -3.70 -7.49 25.01
CA MET A 249 -3.28 -6.75 26.21
C MET A 249 -2.15 -5.77 25.92
N VAL A 250 -1.17 -6.17 25.10
CA VAL A 250 -0.08 -5.28 24.66
C VAL A 250 -0.62 -4.09 23.85
N ASP A 251 -1.58 -4.33 22.96
CA ASP A 251 -2.24 -3.27 22.20
C ASP A 251 -3.04 -2.34 23.12
N LYS A 252 -3.83 -2.88 24.06
CA LYS A 252 -4.55 -2.09 25.07
C LYS A 252 -3.57 -1.24 25.90
N LYS A 253 -2.43 -1.81 26.32
CA LYS A 253 -1.38 -1.07 27.05
C LYS A 253 -0.83 0.08 26.23
N LYS A 254 -0.57 -0.12 24.93
CA LYS A 254 -0.09 0.93 24.02
C LYS A 254 -1.10 2.08 23.92
N ASP A 255 -2.39 1.75 23.82
CA ASP A 255 -3.46 2.76 23.79
C ASP A 255 -3.56 3.55 25.09
N LEU A 256 -3.47 2.89 26.24
CA LEU A 256 -3.46 3.57 27.54
C LEU A 256 -2.23 4.48 27.68
N LYS A 257 -1.05 4.04 27.25
CA LYS A 257 0.17 4.87 27.24
C LYS A 257 0.00 6.11 26.36
N ASN A 258 -0.65 5.98 25.20
CA ASN A 258 -0.95 7.13 24.35
C ASN A 258 -1.91 8.12 25.05
N ARG A 259 -2.92 7.61 25.76
CA ARG A 259 -3.84 8.46 26.56
C ARG A 259 -3.14 9.13 27.72
N LEU A 260 -2.30 8.40 28.45
CA LEU A 260 -1.46 8.95 29.52
C LEU A 260 -0.62 10.10 28.98
N SER A 261 0.12 9.87 27.88
CA SER A 261 0.90 10.92 27.21
C SER A 261 0.05 12.15 26.85
N TYR A 262 -1.16 11.94 26.31
CA TYR A 262 -2.08 13.04 26.03
C TYR A 262 -2.46 13.84 27.29
N TYR A 263 -2.82 13.18 28.40
CA TYR A 263 -3.21 13.86 29.63
C TYR A 263 -2.02 14.52 30.34
N THR A 264 -0.84 13.92 30.32
CA THR A 264 0.40 14.52 30.81
C THR A 264 0.72 15.79 30.03
N ASN A 265 0.73 15.73 28.69
CA ASN A 265 0.93 16.91 27.84
C ASN A 265 -0.14 18.01 28.10
N LYS A 266 -1.38 17.63 28.40
CA LYS A 266 -2.46 18.56 28.74
C LYS A 266 -2.21 19.24 30.09
N PHE A 267 -1.67 18.51 31.07
CA PHE A 267 -1.29 19.05 32.37
C PHE A 267 -0.07 19.97 32.28
N GLU A 268 0.97 19.59 31.53
CA GLU A 268 2.15 20.42 31.29
C GLU A 268 1.79 21.78 30.65
N ARG A 269 0.84 21.80 29.72
CA ARG A 269 0.34 23.05 29.12
C ARG A 269 -0.45 23.93 30.10
N ARG A 270 -1.07 23.35 31.13
CA ARG A 270 -1.91 24.06 32.11
C ARG A 270 -1.75 23.45 33.51
N PRO A 271 -0.65 23.76 34.22
CA PRO A 271 -0.31 23.14 35.51
C PRO A 271 -1.36 23.40 36.61
N ASN A 272 -2.09 24.51 36.50
CA ASN A 272 -3.05 24.94 37.51
C ASN A 272 -4.32 24.05 37.59
N LYS A 273 -4.54 23.16 36.62
CA LYS A 273 -5.73 22.30 36.59
C LYS A 273 -5.37 20.88 36.21
N ARG A 274 -5.50 19.96 37.16
CA ARG A 274 -5.34 18.53 36.89
C ARG A 274 -6.41 18.01 35.93
N PRO A 275 -6.02 17.27 34.87
CA PRO A 275 -6.97 16.68 33.95
C PRO A 275 -7.76 15.57 34.65
N THR A 276 -9.08 15.56 34.44
CA THR A 276 -9.96 14.53 34.97
C THR A 276 -10.59 13.73 33.83
N THR A 277 -10.81 12.45 34.06
CA THR A 277 -11.56 11.54 33.18
C THR A 277 -12.71 10.92 33.96
N LYS A 278 -13.69 10.37 33.26
CA LYS A 278 -14.67 9.47 33.89
C LYS A 278 -14.30 8.02 33.61
N THR A 279 -14.66 7.13 34.52
CA THR A 279 -14.28 5.71 34.47
C THR A 279 -15.11 4.85 33.51
N GLY A 280 -16.27 5.31 33.06
CA GLY A 280 -17.19 4.54 32.22
C GLY A 280 -16.81 4.56 30.73
N PHE A 281 -17.67 3.93 29.93
CA PHE A 281 -17.47 3.78 28.49
C PHE A 281 -17.18 5.12 27.81
N TRP A 282 -16.04 5.21 27.13
CA TRP A 282 -15.55 6.40 26.41
C TRP A 282 -15.41 7.67 27.28
N GLY A 283 -15.38 7.53 28.61
CA GLY A 283 -15.33 8.67 29.53
C GLY A 283 -16.65 9.45 29.63
N LEU A 284 -17.77 8.87 29.17
CA LEU A 284 -19.09 9.51 29.18
C LEU A 284 -19.81 9.36 30.52
N TRP A 285 -19.68 8.18 31.14
CA TRP A 285 -20.41 7.77 32.35
C TRP A 285 -19.42 7.49 33.49
N GLY A 286 -19.90 7.46 34.74
CA GLY A 286 -19.10 7.06 35.90
C GLY A 286 -18.47 8.21 36.70
N LYS A 287 -17.69 7.83 37.73
CA LYS A 287 -17.06 8.75 38.68
C LYS A 287 -15.95 9.55 38.00
N LYS A 288 -15.83 10.83 38.38
CA LYS A 288 -14.79 11.73 37.90
C LYS A 288 -13.51 11.48 38.72
N VAL A 289 -12.44 11.08 38.04
CA VAL A 289 -11.16 10.73 38.66
C VAL A 289 -10.02 11.51 38.00
N ASP A 290 -8.88 11.62 38.68
CA ASP A 290 -7.66 12.15 38.10
C ASP A 290 -7.22 11.24 36.95
N ALA A 291 -7.06 11.82 35.75
CA ALA A 291 -6.77 11.03 34.57
C ALA A 291 -5.36 10.42 34.60
N ILE A 292 -4.36 11.14 35.11
CA ILE A 292 -2.97 10.68 35.09
C ILE A 292 -2.82 9.49 36.05
N ASN A 293 -3.20 9.68 37.31
CA ASN A 293 -3.13 8.61 38.31
C ASN A 293 -3.96 7.38 37.88
N TYR A 294 -5.16 7.59 37.33
CA TYR A 294 -6.01 6.49 36.86
C TYR A 294 -5.37 5.67 35.74
N TYR A 295 -4.80 6.34 34.72
CA TYR A 295 -4.14 5.62 33.62
C TYR A 295 -2.83 4.97 34.06
N ASP A 296 -2.07 5.59 34.96
CA ASP A 296 -0.87 4.98 35.55
C ASP A 296 -1.22 3.69 36.31
N GLU A 297 -2.21 3.72 37.20
CA GLU A 297 -2.67 2.55 37.95
C GLU A 297 -3.19 1.43 37.02
N GLU A 298 -3.97 1.77 36.00
CA GLU A 298 -4.49 0.79 35.04
C GLU A 298 -3.37 0.20 34.17
N ILE A 299 -2.35 1.00 33.80
CA ILE A 299 -1.17 0.50 33.08
C ILE A 299 -0.38 -0.47 33.98
N ASP A 300 -0.16 -0.14 35.25
CA ASP A 300 0.54 -0.99 36.20
C ASP A 300 -0.19 -2.32 36.43
N LYS A 301 -1.52 -2.26 36.52
CA LYS A 301 -2.36 -3.45 36.57
C LYS A 301 -2.21 -4.31 35.31
N LEU A 302 -2.29 -3.69 34.12
CA LEU A 302 -2.09 -4.42 32.85
C LEU A 302 -0.69 -5.00 32.71
N ILE A 303 0.36 -4.34 33.22
CA ILE A 303 1.73 -4.88 33.20
C ILE A 303 1.81 -6.16 34.03
N LYS A 304 1.16 -6.20 35.20
CA LYS A 304 1.10 -7.40 36.04
C LYS A 304 0.32 -8.53 35.35
N GLU A 305 -0.84 -8.21 34.78
CA GLU A 305 -1.65 -9.18 34.01
C GLU A 305 -0.91 -9.71 32.77
N GLU A 306 -0.22 -8.84 32.02
CA GLU A 306 0.60 -9.20 30.87
C GLU A 306 1.75 -10.14 31.27
N LYS A 307 2.42 -9.86 32.39
CA LYS A 307 3.49 -10.73 32.89
C LYS A 307 2.97 -12.11 33.26
N ALA A 308 1.86 -12.18 34.02
CA ALA A 308 1.23 -13.43 34.41
C ALA A 308 0.73 -14.22 33.18
N GLU A 309 0.13 -13.55 32.20
CA GLU A 309 -0.30 -14.18 30.96
C GLU A 309 0.89 -14.70 30.13
N ARG A 310 1.99 -13.95 30.08
CA ARG A 310 3.19 -14.37 29.36
C ARG A 310 3.79 -15.64 29.97
N GLU A 311 3.86 -15.72 31.29
CA GLU A 311 4.31 -16.91 32.02
C GLU A 311 3.35 -18.09 31.76
N ARG A 312 2.03 -17.83 31.77
CA ARG A 312 1.00 -18.83 31.42
C ARG A 312 1.19 -19.38 30.01
N VAL A 313 1.34 -18.52 29.00
CA VAL A 313 1.47 -18.95 27.59
C VAL A 313 2.75 -19.76 27.35
N ILE A 314 3.83 -19.48 28.08
CA ILE A 314 5.09 -20.24 27.97
C ILE A 314 4.99 -21.58 28.70
N GLY A 315 4.27 -21.64 29.82
CA GLY A 315 4.13 -22.86 30.62
C GLY A 315 2.99 -23.79 30.19
N ASP A 316 2.04 -23.30 29.39
CA ASP A 316 0.84 -24.04 28.97
C ASP A 316 1.10 -24.83 27.66
N PRO A 317 1.11 -26.17 27.70
CA PRO A 317 1.27 -26.99 26.50
C PRO A 317 0.16 -26.79 25.46
N GLU A 318 -1.07 -26.46 25.89
CA GLU A 318 -2.20 -26.23 24.97
C GLU A 318 -2.05 -24.91 24.19
N ALA A 319 -1.25 -23.98 24.71
CA ALA A 319 -0.95 -22.74 24.02
C ALA A 319 0.06 -22.93 22.87
N VAL A 320 0.72 -24.10 22.78
CA VAL A 320 1.68 -24.41 21.73
C VAL A 320 0.94 -24.74 20.42
N VAL A 321 1.23 -23.98 19.36
CA VAL A 321 0.73 -24.26 18.02
C VAL A 321 1.67 -25.25 17.35
N PRO A 322 1.18 -26.24 16.56
CA PRO A 322 2.01 -27.19 15.80
C PRO A 322 2.70 -26.51 14.60
N ALA A 323 3.49 -25.47 14.88
CA ALA A 323 4.27 -24.70 13.93
C ALA A 323 5.52 -24.14 14.60
N ALA A 324 6.61 -24.04 13.84
CA ALA A 324 7.88 -23.48 14.31
C ALA A 324 8.61 -22.73 13.19
N PHE A 325 9.33 -21.69 13.58
CA PHE A 325 10.35 -21.06 12.74
C PHE A 325 11.67 -21.78 12.95
N VAL A 326 12.21 -22.40 11.91
CA VAL A 326 13.48 -23.12 11.96
C VAL A 326 14.52 -22.32 11.20
N SER A 327 15.61 -22.01 11.88
CA SER A 327 16.73 -21.23 11.32
C SER A 327 17.92 -22.14 11.02
N PHE A 328 18.59 -21.85 9.91
CA PHE A 328 19.76 -22.57 9.41
C PHE A 328 21.01 -21.68 9.41
N ARG A 329 22.18 -22.30 9.38
CA ARG A 329 23.48 -21.61 9.38
C ARG A 329 23.78 -20.88 8.07
N SER A 330 23.23 -21.35 6.95
CA SER A 330 23.49 -20.82 5.61
C SER A 330 22.19 -20.60 4.85
N ARG A 331 22.21 -19.69 3.85
CA ARG A 331 21.06 -19.44 2.95
C ARG A 331 20.72 -20.64 2.06
N TRP A 332 21.68 -21.52 1.84
CA TRP A 332 21.50 -22.73 1.04
C TRP A 332 20.96 -23.89 1.87
N GLY A 333 21.23 -23.88 3.19
CA GLY A 333 20.69 -24.86 4.13
C GLY A 333 19.25 -24.59 4.54
N ALA A 334 18.79 -23.34 4.46
CA ALA A 334 17.38 -22.96 4.55
C ALA A 334 16.69 -23.16 3.20
#